data_AF-A0A1I4QR04-F1
#
_entry.id   AF-A0A1I4QR04-F1
#
_cell.length_a   1.000
_cell.length_b   1.000
_cell.length_c   1.000
_cell.angle_alpha   90.00
_cell.angle_beta   90.00
_cell.angle_gamma   90.00
#
_symmetry.space_group_name_H-M   'P 1'
#
loop_
_entity.id
_entity.type
_entity.pdbx_description
1 polymer ?
#
loop_
_entity_poly.entity_id
_entity_poly.type
_entity_poly.pdbx_seq_one_letter_code
_entity_poly.pdbx_strand_id
1 'polypeptide(L)'
;MLFESVNIVSSDLIKTTAGVAYHEVLLTAYEWRLLLPMMATKNSAWEDRLLQGLIAPYYEMPEVIRCMVLIAMSRGVWDGYAALNYLFKDQGLVDASNKIITVIKELARLKRHVTAMDVVSACDNNKMPYTADFLISIFKSFGIISPKFSDLTRFSYHKGPVYELNPNLVFTMNDKNVSQLK
;
A
#
# COMPACT_ATOMS: atom_id res chain seq x y z
N MET A 1 1.83 25.30 6.95
CA MET A 1 3.16 24.92 6.46
C MET A 1 2.93 23.87 5.38
N LEU A 2 3.06 24.28 4.12
CA LEU A 2 2.70 23.49 2.94
C LEU A 2 3.76 22.40 2.73
N PHE A 3 3.44 21.15 3.04
CA PHE A 3 4.21 20.02 2.53
C PHE A 3 3.84 19.88 1.05
N GLU A 4 4.60 20.52 0.17
CA GLU A 4 4.49 20.31 -1.27
C GLU A 4 4.75 18.82 -1.59
N SER A 5 3.67 18.14 -1.96
CA SER A 5 3.50 17.14 -3.03
C SER A 5 4.71 16.35 -3.56
N VAL A 6 5.68 15.97 -2.74
CA VAL A 6 6.80 15.15 -3.19
C VAL A 6 6.84 13.84 -2.41
N ASN A 7 6.24 12.83 -3.01
CA ASN A 7 6.31 11.43 -2.56
C ASN A 7 7.64 10.78 -2.96
N ILE A 8 8.67 11.60 -3.25
CA ILE A 8 9.94 11.15 -3.82
C ILE A 8 11.04 11.38 -2.79
N VAL A 9 11.82 10.33 -2.53
CA VAL A 9 12.95 10.33 -1.61
C VAL A 9 14.21 10.03 -2.41
N SER A 10 15.25 10.86 -2.29
CA SER A 10 16.53 10.63 -2.97
C SER A 10 17.36 9.58 -2.24
N SER A 11 18.17 8.82 -2.99
CA SER A 11 19.14 7.88 -2.40
C SER A 11 20.10 8.56 -1.43
N ASP A 12 20.52 9.78 -1.74
CA ASP A 12 21.47 10.53 -0.91
C ASP A 12 20.88 10.94 0.44
N LEU A 13 19.60 11.29 0.49
CA LEU A 13 18.91 11.56 1.76
C LEU A 13 18.87 10.29 2.62
N ILE A 14 18.59 9.14 2.01
CA ILE A 14 18.53 7.85 2.71
C ILE A 14 19.92 7.48 3.24
N LYS A 15 20.97 7.60 2.41
CA LYS A 15 22.37 7.36 2.84
C LYS A 15 22.79 8.28 3.97
N THR A 16 22.43 9.55 3.90
CA THR A 16 22.77 10.52 4.95
C THR A 16 22.03 10.20 6.26
N THR A 17 20.78 9.75 6.18
CA THR A 17 19.94 9.48 7.36
C THR A 17 20.27 8.12 8.01
N ALA A 18 20.45 7.08 7.20
CA ALA A 18 20.68 5.71 7.66
C ALA A 18 22.18 5.37 7.85
N GLY A 19 23.08 6.21 7.33
CA GLY A 19 24.52 6.01 7.44
C GLY A 19 24.97 4.68 6.81
N VAL A 20 25.80 3.93 7.53
CA VAL A 20 26.36 2.65 7.05
C VAL A 20 25.31 1.56 6.83
N ALA A 21 24.13 1.66 7.47
CA ALA A 21 23.05 0.68 7.40
C ALA A 21 22.02 0.97 6.30
N TYR A 22 22.36 1.85 5.35
CA TYR A 22 21.39 2.30 4.36
C TYR A 22 20.85 1.18 3.46
N HIS A 23 21.65 0.13 3.20
CA HIS A 23 21.20 -1.01 2.39
C HIS A 23 20.12 -1.81 3.12
N GLU A 24 20.31 -2.07 4.41
CA GLU A 24 19.36 -2.79 5.26
C GLU A 24 18.07 -1.99 5.43
N VAL A 25 18.18 -0.67 5.61
CA VAL A 25 17.03 0.24 5.66
C VAL A 25 16.28 0.23 4.33
N LEU A 26 16.96 0.31 3.19
CA LEU A 26 16.33 0.24 1.87
C LEU A 26 15.65 -1.10 1.61
N LEU A 27 16.28 -2.20 1.99
CA LEU A 27 15.71 -3.53 1.84
C LEU A 27 14.44 -3.67 2.67
N THR A 28 14.50 -3.26 3.94
CA THR A 28 13.33 -3.26 4.83
C THR A 28 12.22 -2.36 4.29
N ALA A 29 12.56 -1.14 3.86
CA ALA A 29 11.59 -0.21 3.29
C ALA A 29 10.92 -0.77 2.03
N TYR A 30 11.66 -1.46 1.18
CA TYR A 30 11.10 -2.12 0.00
C TYR A 30 10.21 -3.32 0.36
N GLU A 31 10.66 -4.21 1.25
CA GLU A 31 9.89 -5.40 1.67
C GLU A 31 8.54 -5.03 2.27
N TRP A 32 8.51 -3.93 3.01
CA TRP A 32 7.29 -3.35 3.59
C TRP A 32 6.54 -2.42 2.64
N ARG A 33 7.04 -2.19 1.42
CA ARG A 33 6.45 -1.26 0.43
C ARG A 33 6.32 0.18 0.96
N LEU A 34 7.24 0.58 1.84
CA LEU A 34 7.35 1.95 2.34
C LEU A 34 7.99 2.87 1.29
N LEU A 35 9.01 2.36 0.61
CA LEU A 35 9.72 3.04 -0.48
C LEU A 35 9.89 2.07 -1.64
N LEU A 36 9.59 2.54 -2.85
CA LEU A 36 9.65 1.76 -4.07
C LEU A 36 10.64 2.42 -5.03
N PRO A 37 11.60 1.68 -5.61
CA PRO A 37 12.51 2.23 -6.59
C PRO A 37 11.75 2.91 -7.74
N MET A 38 12.09 4.15 -8.09
CA MET A 38 11.58 4.79 -9.30
C MET A 38 12.43 4.33 -10.47
N MET A 39 11.91 3.40 -11.26
CA MET A 39 12.57 2.86 -12.43
C MET A 39 11.66 2.92 -13.64
N ALA A 40 12.22 3.01 -14.84
CA ALA A 40 11.50 2.83 -16.09
C ALA A 40 11.20 1.32 -16.29
N THR A 41 10.26 0.78 -15.52
CA THR A 41 9.76 -0.59 -15.71
C THR A 41 8.61 -0.60 -16.72
N LYS A 42 8.45 -1.71 -17.46
CA LYS A 42 7.36 -1.86 -18.45
C LYS A 42 5.97 -1.94 -17.80
N ASN A 43 5.90 -2.16 -16.49
CA ASN A 43 4.66 -2.26 -15.73
C ASN A 43 4.80 -1.59 -14.35
N SER A 44 3.67 -1.28 -13.72
CA SER A 44 3.61 -0.59 -12.43
C SER A 44 3.61 -1.53 -11.21
N ALA A 45 3.93 -2.81 -11.40
CA ALA A 45 3.94 -3.79 -10.33
C ALA A 45 5.13 -3.59 -9.40
N TRP A 46 4.91 -3.73 -8.08
CA TRP A 46 5.96 -3.56 -7.08
C TRP A 46 7.12 -4.55 -7.25
N GLU A 47 6.82 -5.81 -7.57
CA GLU A 47 7.83 -6.87 -7.69
C GLU A 47 8.82 -6.62 -8.83
N ASP A 48 8.38 -5.98 -9.91
CA ASP A 48 9.21 -5.72 -11.09
C ASP A 48 10.17 -4.53 -10.87
N ARG A 49 9.93 -3.71 -9.83
CA ARG A 49 10.80 -2.60 -9.46
C ARG A 49 12.11 -3.04 -8.80
N LEU A 50 12.24 -4.32 -8.42
CA LEU A 50 13.48 -4.88 -7.84
C LEU A 50 14.40 -5.54 -8.88
N LEU A 51 14.00 -5.65 -10.15
CA LEU A 51 14.74 -6.42 -11.17
C LEU A 51 16.17 -5.92 -11.44
N GLN A 52 16.52 -4.69 -11.02
CA GLN A 52 17.88 -4.14 -11.12
C GLN A 52 18.53 -3.88 -9.75
N GLY A 53 17.92 -4.39 -8.68
CA GLY A 53 18.37 -4.18 -7.29
C GLY A 53 17.78 -2.93 -6.64
N LEU A 54 18.08 -2.76 -5.35
CA LEU A 54 17.60 -1.62 -4.54
C LEU A 54 18.32 -0.31 -4.83
N ILE A 55 19.21 -0.24 -5.81
CA ILE A 55 20.02 0.94 -6.09
C ILE A 55 19.29 1.78 -7.14
N ALA A 56 18.50 2.74 -6.69
CA ALA A 56 17.85 3.73 -7.53
C ALA A 56 18.23 5.15 -7.07
N PRO A 57 18.31 6.13 -7.98
CA PRO A 57 18.58 7.52 -7.59
C PRO A 57 17.43 8.10 -6.76
N TYR A 58 16.20 7.66 -7.03
CA TYR A 58 14.98 8.11 -6.39
C TYR A 58 14.07 6.94 -6.04
N TYR A 59 13.32 7.11 -4.97
CA TYR A 59 12.31 6.17 -4.50
C TYR A 59 10.99 6.90 -4.32
N GLU A 60 9.91 6.21 -4.64
CA GLU A 60 8.54 6.67 -4.47
C GLU A 60 7.97 6.08 -3.18
N MET A 61 7.40 6.93 -2.33
CA MET A 61 6.58 6.55 -1.20
C MET A 61 5.11 6.44 -1.65
N PRO A 62 4.46 5.28 -1.50
CA PRO A 62 3.05 5.17 -1.82
C PRO A 62 2.20 6.16 -1.01
N GLU A 63 1.16 6.69 -1.62
CA GLU A 63 0.32 7.74 -1.01
C GLU A 63 -0.28 7.31 0.34
N VAL A 64 -0.72 6.05 0.44
CA VAL A 64 -1.20 5.51 1.72
C VAL A 64 -0.12 5.49 2.80
N ILE A 65 1.14 5.20 2.45
CA ILE A 65 2.26 5.21 3.39
C ILE A 65 2.58 6.63 3.83
N ARG A 66 2.56 7.59 2.90
CA ARG A 66 2.72 9.01 3.24
C ARG A 66 1.70 9.46 4.27
N CYS A 67 0.44 9.08 4.08
CA CYS A 67 -0.62 9.35 5.05
C CYS A 67 -0.32 8.69 6.41
N MET A 68 0.16 7.43 6.42
CA MET A 68 0.57 6.76 7.66
C MET A 68 1.71 7.48 8.38
N VAL A 69 2.73 7.94 7.64
CA VAL A 69 3.84 8.72 8.21
C VAL A 69 3.33 10.02 8.82
N LEU A 70 2.45 10.76 8.14
CA LEU A 70 1.88 12.01 8.68
C LEU A 70 1.04 11.79 9.94
N ILE A 71 0.25 10.71 9.96
CA ILE A 71 -0.50 10.31 11.16
C ILE A 71 0.46 9.92 12.29
N ALA A 72 1.50 9.16 12.01
CA ALA A 72 2.49 8.77 13.00
C ALA A 72 3.27 9.97 13.54
N MET A 73 3.65 10.94 12.70
CA MET A 73 4.31 12.18 13.12
C MET A 73 3.42 13.05 14.00
N SER A 74 2.12 13.11 13.72
CA SER A 74 1.18 13.94 14.48
C SER A 74 0.68 13.28 15.76
N ARG A 75 0.60 11.94 15.83
CA ARG A 75 -0.03 11.20 16.94
C ARG A 75 0.92 10.25 17.68
N GLY A 76 2.11 9.99 17.15
CA GLY A 76 3.04 8.99 17.69
C GLY A 76 2.61 7.54 17.45
N VAL A 77 1.63 7.28 16.58
CA VAL A 77 1.07 5.93 16.36
C VAL A 77 1.01 5.59 14.88
N TRP A 78 1.46 4.38 14.53
CA TRP A 78 1.34 3.82 13.17
C TRP A 78 -0.07 3.23 12.96
N ASP A 79 -1.00 4.08 12.51
CA ASP A 79 -2.43 3.75 12.39
C ASP A 79 -2.91 3.80 10.93
N GLY A 80 -3.13 2.63 10.34
CA GLY A 80 -3.63 2.51 8.97
C GLY A 80 -5.08 2.96 8.81
N TYR A 81 -5.94 2.81 9.82
CA TYR A 81 -7.33 3.24 9.74
C TYR A 81 -7.40 4.77 9.66
N ALA A 82 -6.67 5.45 10.54
CA ALA A 82 -6.57 6.91 10.50
C ALA A 82 -5.95 7.41 9.19
N ALA A 83 -4.93 6.72 8.67
CA ALA A 83 -4.30 7.07 7.40
C ALA A 83 -5.25 6.92 6.20
N LEU A 84 -5.98 5.81 6.09
CA LEU A 84 -6.97 5.63 5.03
C LEU A 84 -8.13 6.61 5.14
N ASN A 85 -8.59 6.89 6.35
CA ASN A 85 -9.66 7.87 6.57
C ASN A 85 -9.21 9.28 6.15
N TYR A 86 -7.98 9.65 6.48
CA TYR A 86 -7.37 10.90 6.00
C TYR A 86 -7.29 10.93 4.47
N LEU A 87 -6.73 9.87 3.87
CA LEU A 87 -6.57 9.72 2.42
C LEU A 87 -7.90 9.85 1.66
N PHE A 88 -8.92 9.07 2.02
CA PHE A 88 -10.17 9.07 1.26
C PHE A 88 -10.98 10.36 1.45
N LYS A 89 -10.85 11.03 2.60
CA LYS A 89 -11.48 12.33 2.82
C LYS A 89 -10.84 13.43 1.98
N ASP A 90 -9.50 13.45 1.93
CA ASP A 90 -8.73 14.38 1.09
C ASP A 90 -9.10 14.25 -0.39
N GLN A 91 -9.42 13.03 -0.83
CA GLN A 91 -9.78 12.70 -2.20
C GLN A 91 -11.28 12.84 -2.52
N GLY A 92 -12.06 13.44 -1.61
CA GLY A 92 -13.50 13.70 -1.82
C GLY A 92 -14.39 12.46 -1.71
N LEU A 93 -13.88 11.32 -1.26
CA LEU A 93 -14.64 10.07 -1.05
C LEU A 93 -15.22 9.96 0.36
N VAL A 94 -15.60 11.09 0.96
CA VAL A 94 -15.99 11.22 2.38
C VAL A 94 -17.14 10.26 2.73
N ASP A 95 -18.19 10.24 1.92
CA ASP A 95 -19.43 9.48 2.19
C ASP A 95 -19.23 7.97 2.14
N ALA A 96 -18.27 7.51 1.33
CA ALA A 96 -17.97 6.09 1.15
C ALA A 96 -16.75 5.62 1.96
N SER A 97 -15.97 6.53 2.53
CA SER A 97 -14.68 6.26 3.19
C SER A 97 -14.74 5.09 4.17
N ASN A 98 -15.72 5.08 5.08
CA ASN A 98 -15.90 4.00 6.05
C ASN A 98 -16.14 2.63 5.38
N LYS A 99 -16.97 2.57 4.35
CA LYS A 99 -17.24 1.31 3.63
C LYS A 99 -16.00 0.84 2.86
N ILE A 100 -15.28 1.75 2.20
CA ILE A 100 -14.03 1.44 1.50
C ILE A 100 -13.01 0.86 2.48
N ILE A 101 -12.86 1.45 3.66
CA ILE A 101 -11.96 0.96 4.69
C ILE A 101 -12.40 -0.42 5.20
N THR A 102 -13.70 -0.67 5.36
CA THR A 102 -14.22 -2.00 5.73
C THR A 102 -13.88 -3.05 4.67
N VAL A 103 -14.01 -2.72 3.38
CA VAL A 103 -13.56 -3.60 2.27
C VAL A 103 -12.07 -3.91 2.41
N ILE A 104 -11.22 -2.90 2.62
CA ILE A 104 -9.77 -3.10 2.79
C ILE A 104 -9.48 -3.97 4.01
N LYS A 105 -10.20 -3.75 5.12
CA LYS A 105 -10.06 -4.56 6.34
C LYS A 105 -10.46 -6.02 6.10
N GLU A 106 -11.53 -6.27 5.38
CA GLU A 106 -11.96 -7.62 5.00
C GLU A 106 -10.88 -8.32 4.17
N LEU A 107 -10.38 -7.64 3.12
CA LEU A 107 -9.30 -8.16 2.27
C LEU A 107 -8.02 -8.44 3.06
N ALA A 108 -7.61 -7.53 3.95
CA ALA A 108 -6.42 -7.65 4.79
C ALA A 108 -6.50 -8.81 5.79
N ARG A 109 -7.70 -9.20 6.23
CA ARG A 109 -7.88 -10.34 7.17
C ARG A 109 -7.71 -11.69 6.50
N LEU A 110 -7.96 -11.79 5.20
CA LEU A 110 -7.92 -13.06 4.48
C LEU A 110 -6.47 -13.51 4.22
N LYS A 111 -5.67 -12.64 3.59
CA LYS A 111 -4.36 -13.00 3.02
C LYS A 111 -3.63 -11.75 2.51
N ARG A 112 -2.30 -11.85 2.39
CA ARG A 112 -1.46 -10.79 1.75
C ARG A 112 -1.74 -10.63 0.25
N HIS A 113 -2.23 -11.66 -0.42
CA HIS A 113 -2.50 -11.66 -1.86
C HIS A 113 -3.98 -11.87 -2.14
N VAL A 114 -4.62 -10.96 -2.84
CA VAL A 114 -6.05 -10.99 -3.13
C VAL A 114 -6.29 -11.04 -4.63
N THR A 115 -7.37 -11.66 -5.04
CA THR A 115 -7.82 -11.75 -6.43
C THR A 115 -8.82 -10.64 -6.73
N ALA A 116 -9.05 -10.34 -8.00
CA ALA A 116 -10.16 -9.47 -8.40
C ALA A 116 -11.51 -9.96 -7.84
N MET A 117 -11.71 -11.28 -7.78
CA MET A 117 -12.93 -11.89 -7.21
C MET A 117 -13.07 -11.65 -5.71
N ASP A 118 -11.97 -11.68 -4.95
CA ASP A 118 -12.00 -11.34 -3.52
C ASP A 118 -12.46 -9.88 -3.33
N VAL A 119 -12.04 -8.97 -4.21
CA VAL A 119 -12.50 -7.56 -4.18
C VAL A 119 -13.99 -7.46 -4.53
N VAL A 120 -14.46 -8.18 -5.55
CA VAL A 120 -15.90 -8.23 -5.89
C VAL A 120 -16.71 -8.72 -4.70
N SER A 121 -16.34 -9.86 -4.11
CA SER A 121 -17.04 -10.41 -2.94
C SER A 121 -17.05 -9.44 -1.76
N ALA A 122 -15.93 -8.78 -1.46
CA ALA A 122 -15.87 -7.79 -0.40
C ALA A 122 -16.75 -6.56 -0.71
N CYS A 123 -16.84 -6.12 -1.98
CA CYS A 123 -17.73 -5.03 -2.38
C CYS A 123 -19.20 -5.39 -2.16
N ASP A 124 -19.60 -6.59 -2.59
CA ASP A 124 -20.96 -7.10 -2.46
C ASP A 124 -21.36 -7.24 -0.98
N ASN A 125 -20.49 -7.83 -0.17
CA ASN A 125 -20.70 -8.00 1.27
C ASN A 125 -20.93 -6.66 2.00
N ASN A 126 -20.27 -5.60 1.53
CA ASN A 126 -20.32 -4.27 2.15
C ASN A 126 -21.30 -3.30 1.46
N LYS A 127 -22.09 -3.78 0.48
CA LYS A 127 -23.02 -2.96 -0.32
C LYS A 127 -22.34 -1.68 -0.84
N MET A 128 -21.20 -1.88 -1.50
CA MET A 128 -20.39 -0.79 -2.02
C MET A 128 -21.12 -0.06 -3.15
N PRO A 129 -21.16 1.29 -3.12
CA PRO A 129 -21.80 2.08 -4.18
C PRO A 129 -20.94 2.13 -5.47
N TYR A 130 -19.68 1.69 -5.41
CA TYR A 130 -18.76 1.68 -6.54
C TYR A 130 -18.50 0.25 -7.03
N THR A 131 -18.15 0.12 -8.30
CA THR A 131 -17.74 -1.16 -8.88
C THR A 131 -16.39 -1.60 -8.31
N ALA A 132 -16.14 -2.91 -8.33
CA ALA A 132 -14.84 -3.47 -7.94
C ALA A 132 -13.71 -2.90 -8.80
N ASP A 133 -13.91 -2.73 -10.10
CA ASP A 133 -12.90 -2.15 -11.00
C ASP A 133 -12.53 -0.71 -10.64
N PHE A 134 -13.50 0.10 -10.25
CA PHE A 134 -13.26 1.46 -9.75
C PHE A 134 -12.39 1.41 -8.48
N LEU A 135 -12.76 0.57 -7.50
CA LEU A 135 -11.97 0.43 -6.27
C LEU A 135 -10.58 -0.13 -6.53
N ILE A 136 -10.41 -1.11 -7.42
CA ILE A 136 -9.10 -1.64 -7.82
C ILE A 136 -8.23 -0.52 -8.40
N SER A 137 -8.78 0.31 -9.27
CA SER A 137 -8.07 1.47 -9.84
C SER A 137 -7.61 2.44 -8.76
N ILE A 138 -8.51 2.79 -7.85
CA ILE A 138 -8.22 3.66 -6.70
C ILE A 138 -7.16 3.05 -5.79
N PHE A 139 -7.29 1.77 -5.43
CA PHE A 139 -6.36 1.07 -4.56
C PHE A 139 -4.96 0.99 -5.16
N LYS A 140 -4.85 0.76 -6.47
CA LYS A 140 -3.56 0.80 -7.18
C LYS A 140 -2.95 2.21 -7.14
N SER A 141 -3.77 3.23 -7.41
CA SER A 141 -3.30 4.62 -7.48
C SER A 141 -2.76 5.12 -6.14
N PHE A 142 -3.35 4.68 -5.02
CA PHE A 142 -2.87 5.04 -3.69
C PHE A 142 -1.83 4.08 -3.09
N GLY A 143 -1.45 3.04 -3.83
CA GLY A 143 -0.53 1.99 -3.38
C GLY A 143 -1.03 1.17 -2.20
N ILE A 144 -2.35 0.96 -2.15
CA ILE A 144 -3.02 0.00 -1.27
C ILE A 144 -2.83 -1.43 -1.81
N ILE A 145 -2.86 -1.59 -3.14
CA ILE A 145 -2.55 -2.85 -3.83
C ILE A 145 -1.60 -2.63 -5.01
N SER A 146 -0.93 -3.70 -5.43
CA SER A 146 -0.20 -3.77 -6.70
C SER A 146 -0.53 -5.07 -7.42
N PRO A 147 -0.60 -5.08 -8.78
CA PRO A 147 -0.60 -6.34 -9.53
C PRO A 147 0.59 -7.21 -9.12
N LYS A 148 0.36 -8.53 -9.12
CA LYS A 148 1.40 -9.54 -8.90
C LYS A 148 1.35 -10.57 -10.03
N PHE A 149 2.29 -10.44 -10.95
CA PHE A 149 2.47 -11.26 -12.14
C PHE A 149 3.30 -12.52 -11.88
N SER A 150 4.20 -12.55 -10.90
CA SER A 150 4.93 -13.78 -10.55
C SER A 150 4.01 -14.93 -10.13
N ASP A 151 2.80 -14.62 -9.67
CA ASP A 151 1.73 -15.58 -9.38
C ASP A 151 0.91 -15.98 -10.63
N LEU A 152 1.38 -15.69 -11.85
CA LEU A 152 0.71 -15.99 -13.13
C LEU A 152 0.35 -17.47 -13.31
N THR A 153 1.13 -18.39 -12.74
CA THR A 153 0.85 -19.83 -12.77
C THR A 153 -0.42 -20.21 -11.98
N ARG A 154 -0.94 -19.31 -11.13
CA ARG A 154 -2.19 -19.48 -10.38
C ARG A 154 -3.42 -18.86 -11.07
N PHE A 155 -3.26 -18.19 -12.21
CA PHE A 155 -4.38 -17.59 -12.95
C PHE A 155 -5.42 -18.64 -13.38
N SER A 156 -5.01 -19.88 -13.65
CA SER A 156 -5.95 -20.96 -14.01
C SER A 156 -6.79 -21.44 -12.81
N TYR A 157 -6.27 -21.32 -11.58
CA TYR A 157 -6.98 -21.72 -10.36
C TYR A 157 -7.85 -20.61 -9.76
N HIS A 158 -7.45 -19.34 -9.93
CA HIS A 158 -8.10 -18.21 -9.25
C HIS A 158 -9.05 -17.37 -10.13
N LYS A 159 -9.20 -17.72 -11.42
CA LYS A 159 -10.15 -17.07 -12.37
C LYS A 159 -10.04 -15.53 -12.41
N GLY A 160 -8.83 -14.96 -12.34
CA GLY A 160 -8.64 -13.52 -12.50
C GLY A 160 -7.28 -12.99 -12.05
N PRO A 161 -7.03 -11.67 -12.20
CA PRO A 161 -5.81 -11.03 -11.74
C PRO A 161 -5.58 -11.18 -10.24
N VAL A 162 -4.32 -11.33 -9.85
CA VAL A 162 -3.85 -11.37 -8.46
C VAL A 162 -3.14 -10.06 -8.11
N TYR A 163 -3.38 -9.59 -6.89
CA TYR A 163 -2.81 -8.37 -6.34
C TYR A 163 -2.14 -8.66 -4.99
N GLU A 164 -1.02 -8.00 -4.73
CA GLU A 164 -0.42 -7.88 -3.39
C GLU A 164 -1.06 -6.69 -2.67
N LEU A 165 -1.52 -6.87 -1.43
CA LEU A 165 -1.88 -5.79 -0.52
C LEU A 165 -0.65 -5.19 0.13
N ASN A 166 -0.66 -3.88 0.37
CA ASN A 166 0.40 -3.21 1.10
C ASN A 166 0.57 -3.85 2.50
N PRO A 167 1.77 -4.38 2.85
CA PRO A 167 1.99 -5.07 4.12
C PRO A 167 1.66 -4.22 5.36
N ASN A 168 1.83 -2.90 5.28
CA ASN A 168 1.50 -1.99 6.38
C ASN A 168 0.01 -1.99 6.71
N LEU A 169 -0.86 -2.08 5.71
CA LEU A 169 -2.30 -2.17 5.91
C LEU A 169 -2.69 -3.53 6.44
N VAL A 170 -2.06 -4.61 5.95
CA VAL A 170 -2.29 -5.96 6.50
C VAL A 170 -1.91 -6.01 7.99
N PHE A 171 -0.80 -5.37 8.36
CA PHE A 171 -0.34 -5.31 9.75
C PHE A 171 -1.29 -4.50 10.64
N THR A 172 -1.70 -3.30 10.21
CA THR A 172 -2.48 -2.36 11.02
C THR A 172 -3.98 -2.61 11.03
N MET A 173 -4.53 -3.25 10.00
CA MET A 173 -5.98 -3.57 9.91
C MET A 173 -6.35 -4.89 10.59
N ASN A 174 -5.36 -5.69 10.98
CA ASN A 174 -5.59 -6.94 11.69
C ASN A 174 -5.63 -6.66 13.20
N ASP A 175 -6.84 -6.68 13.77
CA ASP A 175 -7.13 -6.35 15.17
C ASP A 175 -6.28 -7.15 16.19
N LYS A 176 -5.72 -8.30 15.79
CA LYS A 176 -4.85 -9.13 16.64
C LYS A 176 -3.48 -8.52 16.95
N ASN A 177 -2.99 -7.61 16.10
CA ASN A 177 -1.64 -7.03 16.24
C ASN A 177 -1.62 -5.80 17.17
N VAL A 178 -2.77 -5.12 17.34
CA VAL A 178 -2.87 -3.91 18.18
C VAL A 178 -2.80 -4.25 19.68
N SER A 179 -3.19 -5.47 20.06
CA SER A 179 -3.13 -5.98 21.43
C SER A 179 -1.72 -6.36 21.93
N GLN A 180 -0.69 -6.31 21.09
CA GLN A 180 0.70 -6.63 21.47
C GLN A 180 1.59 -5.39 21.70
N LEU A 181 1.02 -4.19 21.59
CA LEU A 181 1.72 -2.90 21.78
C LEU A 181 1.31 -2.16 23.06
N LYS A 182 0.72 -2.86 24.03
CA LYS A 182 0.43 -2.33 25.38
C LYS A 182 1.24 -3.05 26.43
#